data_AF-K1TY85-F1
#
_entry.id   AF-K1TY85-F1
#
_cell.length_a   1.000
_cell.length_b   1.000
_cell.length_c   1.000
_cell.angle_alpha   90.00
_cell.angle_beta   90.00
_cell.angle_gamma   90.00
#
_symmetry.space_group_name_H-M   'P 1'
#
loop_
_entity.id
_entity.type
_entity.pdbx_description
1 polymer ?
#
loop_
_entity_poly.entity_id
_entity_poly.type
_entity_poly.pdbx_seq_one_letter_code
_entity_poly.pdbx_strand_id
1 'polypeptide(L)'
;LIQRASRVWMLYCAHADDKSTGEPSRYIRQIEYESGFPLRRIEVGVDVNLAGSTPIEVAKDEGVMRRLLRFTDPGSDASLSPTAFFRYVACPLRFYFHSVARLDSDDEISEEVDAPMFGTILHAAVQRLYARIEGEAHPGGTLRALVRTGEVPAAVEAAINEHYLRDP
;
A
#
# COMPACT_ATOMS: atom_id res chain seq x y z
N LEU A 1 -38.94 -24.04 26.62
CA LEU A 1 -37.98 -24.54 25.61
C LEU A 1 -37.08 -25.68 26.11
N ILE A 2 -36.66 -25.75 27.38
CA ILE A 2 -35.78 -26.86 27.88
C ILE A 2 -36.54 -27.96 28.68
N GLN A 3 -37.77 -27.69 29.12
CA GLN A 3 -38.49 -28.49 30.14
C GLN A 3 -38.79 -29.98 29.81
N ARG A 4 -38.56 -30.43 28.57
CA ARG A 4 -38.75 -31.83 28.14
C ARG A 4 -37.54 -32.41 27.39
N ALA A 5 -36.43 -31.67 27.35
CA ALA A 5 -35.23 -32.11 26.65
C ALA A 5 -34.49 -33.17 27.48
N SER A 6 -34.18 -34.32 26.87
CA SER A 6 -33.32 -35.33 27.49
C SER A 6 -31.84 -34.95 27.42
N ARG A 7 -31.46 -34.10 26.46
CA ARG A 7 -30.08 -33.61 26.26
C ARG A 7 -30.11 -32.21 25.64
N VAL A 8 -29.30 -31.30 26.18
CA VAL A 8 -29.16 -29.92 25.69
C VAL A 8 -27.71 -29.67 25.34
N TRP A 9 -27.48 -29.09 24.16
CA TRP A 9 -26.16 -28.62 23.73
C TRP A 9 -26.21 -27.10 23.58
N MET A 10 -25.27 -26.40 24.20
CA MET A 10 -25.14 -24.95 24.10
C MET A 10 -23.77 -24.66 23.51
N LEU A 11 -23.75 -23.91 22.40
CA LEU A 11 -22.53 -23.48 21.73
C LEU A 11 -22.38 -21.96 21.90
N TYR A 12 -21.17 -21.53 22.22
CA TYR A 12 -20.78 -20.13 22.18
C TYR A 12 -19.36 -20.03 21.62
N CYS A 13 -19.04 -18.90 20.98
CA CYS A 13 -17.69 -18.62 20.53
C CYS A 13 -16.97 -17.85 21.64
N ALA A 14 -15.85 -18.37 22.12
CA ALA A 14 -15.00 -17.69 23.10
C ALA A 14 -14.06 -16.66 22.45
N HIS A 15 -14.01 -16.59 21.11
CA HIS A 15 -13.26 -15.53 20.41
C HIS A 15 -14.06 -14.23 20.39
N ALA A 16 -13.42 -13.16 20.84
CA ALA A 16 -13.93 -11.81 20.69
C ALA A 16 -13.58 -11.25 19.31
N ASP A 17 -14.55 -10.61 18.66
CA ASP A 17 -14.39 -9.87 17.41
C ASP A 17 -15.19 -8.55 17.49
N ASP A 18 -15.20 -7.75 16.42
CA ASP A 18 -15.93 -6.46 16.39
C ASP A 18 -17.44 -6.57 16.66
N LYS A 19 -18.02 -7.79 16.65
CA LYS A 19 -19.45 -8.06 16.82
C LYS A 19 -19.77 -8.90 18.06
N SER A 20 -18.79 -9.50 18.71
CA SER A 20 -18.96 -10.44 19.82
C SER A 20 -17.92 -10.21 20.91
N THR A 21 -18.35 -10.13 22.16
CA THR A 21 -17.47 -9.99 23.32
C THR A 21 -16.75 -11.29 23.69
N GLY A 22 -17.08 -12.42 23.05
CA GLY A 22 -16.56 -13.74 23.40
C GLY A 22 -17.11 -14.30 24.72
N GLU A 23 -18.00 -13.56 25.40
CA GLU A 23 -18.54 -13.99 26.68
C GLU A 23 -19.74 -14.95 26.52
N PRO A 24 -19.87 -15.97 27.39
CA PRO A 24 -21.05 -16.82 27.43
C PRO A 24 -22.31 -16.01 27.73
N SER A 25 -23.39 -16.31 27.00
CA SER A 25 -24.71 -15.72 27.26
C SER A 25 -25.15 -15.93 28.72
N ARG A 26 -25.90 -14.98 29.27
CA ARG A 26 -26.49 -15.07 30.62
C ARG A 26 -27.27 -16.37 30.86
N TYR A 27 -27.90 -16.94 29.82
CA TYR A 27 -28.65 -18.19 29.94
C TYR A 27 -27.75 -19.40 30.21
N ILE A 28 -26.54 -19.41 29.63
CA ILE A 28 -25.54 -20.45 29.90
C ILE A 28 -25.10 -20.35 31.37
N ARG A 29 -24.81 -19.12 31.84
CA ARG A 29 -24.45 -18.87 33.24
C ARG A 29 -25.59 -19.25 34.20
N GLN A 30 -26.83 -18.90 33.89
CA GLN A 30 -27.97 -19.22 34.74
C GLN A 30 -28.13 -20.73 34.94
N ILE A 31 -27.97 -21.53 33.88
CA ILE A 31 -28.00 -22.99 33.98
C ILE A 31 -26.78 -23.50 34.80
N GLU A 32 -25.61 -22.90 34.61
CA GLU A 32 -24.39 -23.25 35.35
C GLU A 32 -24.55 -23.07 36.87
N TYR A 33 -25.16 -21.97 37.31
CA TYR A 33 -25.29 -21.65 38.73
C TYR A 33 -26.58 -22.18 39.38
N GLU A 34 -27.71 -22.19 38.68
CA GLU A 34 -29.03 -22.40 39.29
C GLU A 34 -29.61 -23.79 39.05
N SER A 35 -29.14 -24.54 38.04
CA SER A 35 -29.86 -25.75 37.60
C SER A 35 -29.56 -27.01 38.40
N GLY A 36 -28.40 -27.07 39.06
CA GLY A 36 -27.95 -28.27 39.79
C GLY A 36 -27.69 -29.51 38.92
N PHE A 37 -27.78 -29.40 37.59
CA PHE A 37 -27.52 -30.52 36.68
C PHE A 37 -26.01 -30.74 36.47
N PRO A 38 -25.57 -31.98 36.22
CA PRO A 38 -24.18 -32.26 35.86
C PRO A 38 -23.86 -31.68 34.48
N LEU A 39 -23.15 -30.55 34.45
CA LEU A 39 -22.73 -29.87 33.22
C LEU A 39 -21.36 -30.37 32.77
N ARG A 40 -21.25 -30.72 31.49
CA ARG A 40 -19.97 -31.03 30.85
C ARG A 40 -19.56 -29.87 29.95
N ARG A 41 -18.51 -29.14 30.34
CA ARG A 41 -17.88 -28.10 29.52
C ARG A 41 -16.81 -28.74 28.63
N ILE A 42 -16.89 -28.47 27.34
CA ILE A 42 -15.89 -28.92 26.35
C ILE A 42 -15.45 -27.66 25.61
N GLU A 43 -14.16 -27.35 25.73
CA GLU A 43 -13.54 -26.29 24.96
C GLU A 43 -12.96 -26.91 23.69
N VAL A 44 -13.42 -26.44 22.54
CA VAL A 44 -12.94 -26.90 21.24
C VAL A 44 -12.06 -25.79 20.68
N GLY A 45 -10.75 -25.93 20.87
CA GLY A 45 -9.79 -25.15 20.12
C GLY A 45 -9.73 -25.66 18.68
N VAL A 46 -9.92 -24.78 17.71
CA VAL A 46 -9.44 -25.09 16.35
C VAL A 46 -7.94 -24.89 16.42
N ASP A 47 -7.19 -25.98 16.42
CA ASP A 47 -5.75 -25.93 16.26
C ASP A 47 -5.49 -25.57 14.80
N VAL A 48 -5.51 -24.26 14.51
CA VAL A 48 -5.15 -23.76 13.19
C VAL A 48 -3.64 -23.91 13.11
N ASN A 49 -3.19 -25.13 12.79
CA ASN A 49 -1.87 -25.34 12.22
C ASN A 49 -1.89 -24.65 10.85
N LEU A 50 -1.71 -23.32 10.88
CA LEU A 50 -1.20 -22.56 9.75
C LEU A 50 0.16 -23.19 9.48
N ALA A 51 0.18 -24.18 8.57
CA ALA A 51 1.41 -24.67 8.02
C ALA A 51 2.20 -23.43 7.61
N GLY A 52 3.36 -23.20 8.26
CA GLY A 52 4.15 -22.01 8.03
C GLY A 52 4.33 -21.84 6.54
N SER A 53 3.91 -20.69 5.99
CA SER A 53 4.11 -20.44 4.58
C SER A 53 5.61 -20.44 4.31
N THR A 54 6.04 -21.25 3.36
CA THR A 54 7.44 -21.24 2.92
C THR A 54 7.76 -19.83 2.42
N PRO A 55 8.85 -19.20 2.88
CA PRO A 55 9.26 -17.89 2.38
C PRO A 55 9.42 -17.91 0.86
N ILE A 56 8.94 -16.86 0.18
CA ILE A 56 9.20 -16.69 -1.24
C ILE A 56 10.63 -16.21 -1.38
N GLU A 57 11.49 -17.10 -1.88
CA GLU A 57 12.90 -16.81 -2.15
C GLU A 57 13.12 -16.72 -3.65
N VAL A 58 13.81 -15.66 -4.08
CA VAL A 58 14.24 -15.49 -5.47
C VAL A 58 15.75 -15.55 -5.48
N ALA A 59 16.29 -16.63 -6.06
CA ALA A 59 17.72 -16.76 -6.25
C ALA A 59 18.24 -15.67 -7.19
N LYS A 60 19.34 -15.02 -6.82
CA LYS A 60 20.04 -14.05 -7.68
C LYS A 60 20.89 -14.79 -8.71
N ASP A 61 20.23 -15.49 -9.62
CA ASP A 61 20.90 -16.13 -10.75
C ASP A 61 21.50 -15.09 -11.72
N GLU A 62 22.25 -15.57 -12.71
CA GLU A 62 22.88 -14.69 -13.71
C GLU A 62 21.86 -13.80 -14.45
N GLY A 63 20.64 -14.29 -14.67
CA GLY A 63 19.58 -13.55 -15.36
C GLY A 63 19.05 -12.40 -14.53
N VAL A 64 18.76 -12.65 -13.25
CA VAL A 64 18.31 -11.66 -12.27
C VAL A 64 19.41 -10.62 -12.04
N MET A 65 20.65 -11.07 -11.86
CA MET A 65 21.78 -10.16 -11.66
C MET A 65 22.02 -9.27 -12.87
N ARG A 66 21.94 -9.80 -14.09
CA ARG A 66 22.08 -9.00 -15.31
C ARG A 66 21.00 -7.92 -15.41
N ARG A 67 19.76 -8.22 -15.01
CA ARG A 67 18.66 -7.24 -14.99
C ARG A 67 18.85 -6.17 -13.90
N LEU A 68 19.34 -6.57 -12.72
CA LEU A 68 19.64 -5.63 -11.64
C LEU A 68 20.77 -4.66 -12.00
N LEU A 69 21.83 -5.18 -12.63
CA LEU A 69 23.00 -4.38 -13.03
C LEU A 69 22.65 -3.27 -14.03
N ARG A 70 21.57 -3.43 -14.82
CA ARG A 70 21.08 -2.38 -15.70
C ARG A 70 20.73 -1.09 -14.96
N PHE A 71 20.23 -1.17 -13.72
CA PHE A 71 19.87 0.01 -12.95
C PHE A 71 21.08 0.78 -12.40
N THR A 72 22.27 0.18 -12.42
CA THR A 72 23.52 0.77 -11.93
C THR A 72 24.48 1.15 -13.04
N ASP A 73 24.21 0.70 -14.27
CA ASP A 73 25.02 0.99 -15.44
C ASP A 73 24.67 2.37 -16.01
N PRO A 74 25.60 3.34 -16.04
CA PRO A 74 25.37 4.67 -16.58
C PRO A 74 24.99 4.66 -18.07
N GLY A 75 25.32 3.60 -18.81
CA GLY A 75 24.98 3.43 -20.22
C GLY A 75 23.63 2.75 -20.46
N SER A 76 22.89 2.37 -19.42
CA SER A 76 21.60 1.70 -19.57
C SER A 76 20.43 2.68 -19.53
N ASP A 77 19.45 2.46 -20.40
CA ASP A 77 18.18 3.20 -20.37
C ASP A 77 17.33 2.92 -19.12
N ALA A 78 17.69 1.89 -18.35
CA ALA A 78 17.00 1.53 -17.13
C ALA A 78 17.46 2.42 -15.97
N SER A 79 16.74 3.52 -15.73
CA SER A 79 17.01 4.38 -14.58
C SER A 79 16.27 3.90 -13.32
N LEU A 80 16.90 4.12 -12.17
CA LEU A 80 16.28 3.87 -10.88
C LEU A 80 15.52 5.13 -10.43
N SER A 81 14.20 5.14 -10.57
CA SER A 81 13.37 6.27 -10.12
C SER A 81 13.26 6.30 -8.58
N PRO A 82 12.93 7.45 -7.98
CA PRO A 82 12.70 7.56 -6.54
C PRO A 82 11.66 6.54 -6.03
N THR A 83 10.58 6.34 -6.79
CA THR A 83 9.53 5.36 -6.47
C THR A 83 10.07 3.92 -6.50
N ALA A 84 10.87 3.57 -7.51
CA ALA A 84 11.48 2.26 -7.61
C ALA A 84 12.48 2.00 -6.47
N PHE A 85 13.27 3.02 -6.10
CA PHE A 85 14.19 2.94 -4.95
C PHE A 85 13.43 2.76 -3.63
N PHE A 86 12.40 3.58 -3.38
CA PHE A 86 11.58 3.44 -2.17
C PHE A 86 10.94 2.06 -2.09
N ARG A 87 10.44 1.53 -3.20
CA ARG A 87 9.89 0.16 -3.28
C ARG A 87 10.93 -0.88 -2.90
N TYR A 88 12.17 -0.73 -3.36
CA TYR A 88 13.27 -1.63 -3.00
C TYR A 88 13.57 -1.60 -1.50
N VAL A 89 13.72 -0.40 -0.93
CA VAL A 89 14.00 -0.22 0.50
C VAL A 89 12.86 -0.77 1.37
N ALA A 90 11.61 -0.53 0.98
CA ALA A 90 10.44 -1.00 1.71
C ALA A 90 10.27 -2.52 1.61
N CYS A 91 10.44 -3.10 0.41
CA CYS A 91 10.33 -4.53 0.19
C CYS A 91 11.06 -4.97 -1.10
N PRO A 92 12.24 -5.60 -0.99
CA PRO A 92 13.02 -6.06 -2.14
C PRO A 92 12.24 -7.03 -3.05
N LEU A 93 11.35 -7.84 -2.48
CA LEU A 93 10.55 -8.79 -3.26
C LEU A 93 9.48 -8.08 -4.11
N ARG A 94 8.85 -7.01 -3.59
CA ARG A 94 7.95 -6.15 -4.39
C ARG A 94 8.70 -5.44 -5.51
N PHE A 95 9.91 -4.97 -5.23
CA PHE A 95 10.78 -4.41 -6.26
C PHE A 95 11.14 -5.44 -7.33
N TYR A 96 11.47 -6.68 -6.93
CA TYR A 96 11.76 -7.74 -7.88
C TYR A 96 10.58 -7.97 -8.84
N PHE A 97 9.37 -8.19 -8.30
CA PHE A 97 8.23 -8.48 -9.16
C PHE A 97 7.88 -7.32 -10.10
N HIS A 98 7.90 -6.09 -9.61
CA HIS A 98 7.53 -4.93 -10.42
C HIS A 98 8.66 -4.47 -11.35
N SER A 99 9.88 -4.31 -10.86
CA SER A 99 10.96 -3.65 -11.60
C SER A 99 11.88 -4.62 -12.34
N VAL A 100 12.04 -5.86 -11.86
CA VAL A 100 12.93 -6.87 -12.48
C VAL A 100 12.16 -7.89 -13.31
N ALA A 101 11.05 -8.41 -12.78
CA ALA A 101 10.19 -9.35 -13.49
C ALA A 101 9.15 -8.65 -14.38
N ARG A 102 8.90 -7.34 -14.16
CA ARG A 102 7.92 -6.54 -14.91
C ARG A 102 6.52 -7.17 -14.93
N LEU A 103 6.13 -7.75 -13.80
CA LEU A 103 4.78 -8.21 -13.53
C LEU A 103 3.99 -7.00 -13.03
N ASP A 104 3.63 -6.10 -13.94
CA ASP A 104 2.78 -4.97 -13.61
C ASP A 104 1.31 -5.40 -13.56
N SER A 105 0.60 -4.88 -12.56
CA SER A 105 -0.84 -4.70 -12.60
C SER A 105 -1.10 -3.36 -13.26
N ASP A 106 -2.02 -3.29 -14.21
CA ASP A 106 -2.36 -2.05 -14.91
C ASP A 106 -2.56 -0.89 -13.91
N ASP A 107 -1.87 0.23 -14.16
CA ASP A 107 -2.07 1.45 -13.39
C ASP A 107 -3.53 1.90 -13.58
N GLU A 108 -4.32 1.85 -12.51
CA GLU A 108 -5.70 2.29 -12.51
C GLU A 108 -5.70 3.81 -12.73
N ILE A 109 -6.19 4.24 -13.89
CA ILE A 109 -6.26 5.67 -14.22
C ILE A 109 -7.39 6.28 -13.38
N SER A 110 -7.03 7.00 -12.34
CA SER A 110 -7.98 7.80 -11.53
C SER A 110 -8.49 8.98 -12.36
N GLU A 111 -9.81 9.19 -12.38
CA GLU A 111 -10.44 10.39 -12.96
C GLU A 111 -10.23 11.64 -12.09
N GLU A 112 -9.83 11.47 -10.83
CA GLU A 112 -9.49 12.56 -9.91
C GLU A 112 -7.98 12.74 -9.78
N VAL A 113 -7.53 13.98 -9.49
CA VAL A 113 -6.13 14.27 -9.18
C VAL A 113 -5.75 13.61 -7.86
N ASP A 114 -5.13 12.44 -7.97
CA ASP A 114 -4.56 11.71 -6.85
C ASP A 114 -3.17 12.25 -6.46
N ALA A 115 -2.60 11.71 -5.38
CA ALA A 115 -1.28 12.16 -4.90
C ALA A 115 -0.15 11.97 -5.93
N PRO A 116 -0.06 10.84 -6.66
CA PRO A 116 0.87 10.69 -7.79
C PRO A 116 0.71 11.76 -8.88
N MET A 117 -0.52 12.06 -9.30
CA MET A 117 -0.80 13.05 -10.33
C MET A 117 -0.45 14.46 -9.86
N PHE A 118 -0.80 14.81 -8.62
CA PHE A 118 -0.36 16.06 -8.00
C PHE A 118 1.17 16.20 -8.01
N GLY A 119 1.89 15.15 -7.61
CA GLY A 119 3.36 15.14 -7.63
C GLY A 119 3.92 15.37 -9.02
N THR A 120 3.32 14.75 -10.04
CA THR A 120 3.71 14.90 -11.45
C THR A 120 3.53 16.34 -11.93
N ILE A 121 2.37 16.94 -11.68
CA ILE A 121 2.08 18.34 -12.04
C ILE A 121 3.05 19.29 -11.33
N LEU A 122 3.29 19.08 -10.03
CA LEU A 122 4.22 19.89 -9.24
C LEU A 122 5.64 19.82 -9.82
N HIS A 123 6.16 18.62 -10.07
CA HIS A 123 7.49 18.44 -10.63
C HIS A 123 7.62 19.09 -12.01
N ALA A 124 6.61 18.95 -12.87
CA ALA A 124 6.61 19.54 -14.20
C ALA A 124 6.58 21.08 -14.16
N ALA A 125 5.75 21.68 -13.30
CA ALA A 125 5.68 23.14 -13.14
C ALA A 125 7.00 23.70 -12.59
N VAL A 126 7.56 23.05 -11.57
CA VAL A 126 8.85 23.42 -10.96
C VAL A 126 9.97 23.30 -12.00
N GLN A 127 10.05 22.20 -12.75
CA GLN A 127 11.05 22.01 -13.81
C GLN A 127 11.00 23.14 -14.83
N ARG A 128 9.81 23.53 -15.30
CA ARG A 128 9.63 24.65 -16.25
C ARG A 128 10.14 25.98 -15.71
N LEU A 129 9.89 26.26 -14.44
CA LEU A 129 10.33 27.50 -13.80
C LEU A 129 11.85 27.51 -13.60
N TYR A 130 12.43 26.41 -13.13
CA TYR A 130 13.86 26.32 -12.82
C TYR A 130 14.75 26.11 -14.04
N ALA A 131 14.26 25.50 -15.12
CA ALA A 131 15.03 25.34 -16.37
C ALA A 131 15.50 26.69 -16.95
N ARG A 132 14.75 27.78 -16.70
CA ARG A 132 15.10 29.13 -17.19
C ARG A 132 16.31 29.74 -16.50
N ILE A 133 16.68 29.25 -15.33
CA ILE A 133 17.79 29.76 -14.51
C ILE A 133 18.94 28.75 -14.43
N GLU A 134 18.86 27.66 -15.20
CA GLU A 134 19.92 26.67 -15.29
C GLU A 134 21.18 27.32 -15.89
N GLY A 135 22.30 27.24 -15.16
CA GLY A 135 23.56 27.89 -15.54
C GLY A 135 23.69 29.36 -15.16
N GLU A 136 22.69 29.98 -14.52
CA GLU A 136 22.80 31.35 -14.02
C GLU A 136 23.58 31.39 -12.69
N ALA A 137 24.61 32.24 -12.59
CA ALA A 137 25.45 32.33 -11.39
C ALA A 137 24.72 32.94 -10.16
N HIS A 138 23.77 33.85 -10.40
CA HIS A 138 23.05 34.59 -9.35
C HIS A 138 21.53 34.69 -9.60
N PRO A 139 20.81 33.55 -9.61
CA PRO A 139 19.41 33.48 -10.04
C PRO A 139 18.41 34.17 -9.11
N GLY A 140 18.84 34.71 -7.97
CA GLY A 140 17.96 35.35 -6.99
C GLY A 140 17.22 36.58 -7.53
N GLY A 141 17.75 37.26 -8.54
CA GLY A 141 17.03 38.33 -9.25
C GLY A 141 15.88 37.78 -10.08
N THR A 142 16.19 36.82 -10.95
CA THR A 142 15.25 36.13 -11.84
C THR A 142 14.14 35.42 -11.07
N LEU A 143 14.47 34.70 -10.00
CA LEU A 143 13.49 34.02 -9.14
C LEU A 143 12.49 35.01 -8.51
N ARG A 144 12.97 36.16 -8.02
CA ARG A 144 12.09 37.20 -7.45
C ARG A 144 11.19 37.84 -8.51
N ALA A 145 11.66 37.95 -9.75
CA ALA A 145 10.85 38.42 -10.86
C ALA A 145 9.75 37.39 -11.20
N LEU A 146 10.09 36.10 -11.32
CA LEU A 146 9.14 35.02 -11.64
C LEU A 146 7.95 34.95 -10.67
N VAL A 147 8.18 35.18 -9.37
CA VAL A 147 7.11 35.22 -8.36
C VAL A 147 6.14 36.38 -8.58
N ARG A 148 6.60 37.47 -9.21
CA ARG A 148 5.81 38.70 -9.41
C ARG A 148 5.14 38.78 -10.78
N THR A 149 5.53 37.95 -11.75
CA THR A 149 5.14 38.09 -13.16
C THR A 149 4.02 37.16 -13.62
N GLY A 150 3.29 36.48 -12.73
CA GLY A 150 2.22 35.55 -13.12
C GLY A 150 2.71 34.27 -13.82
N GLU A 151 4.03 34.11 -13.94
CA GLU A 151 4.71 32.97 -14.56
C GLU A 151 4.49 31.67 -13.77
N VAL A 152 4.35 31.77 -12.44
CA VAL A 152 4.05 30.61 -11.59
C VAL A 152 2.67 30.02 -11.93
N PRO A 153 1.56 30.80 -11.93
CA PRO A 153 0.27 30.33 -12.44
C PRO A 153 0.35 29.72 -13.85
N ALA A 154 1.03 30.38 -14.79
CA ALA A 154 1.16 29.90 -16.17
C ALA A 154 1.89 28.56 -16.27
N ALA A 155 2.96 28.36 -15.49
CA ALA A 155 3.70 27.10 -15.45
C ALA A 155 2.88 25.96 -14.84
N VAL A 156 2.04 26.25 -13.84
CA VAL A 156 1.12 25.27 -13.25
C VAL A 156 0.01 24.91 -14.23
N GLU A 157 -0.61 25.89 -14.89
CA GLU A 157 -1.66 25.67 -15.89
C GLU A 157 -1.14 24.84 -17.07
N ALA A 158 0.04 25.15 -17.58
CA ALA A 158 0.69 24.36 -18.63
C ALA A 158 0.96 22.90 -18.19
N ALA A 159 1.39 22.70 -16.93
CA ALA A 159 1.64 21.36 -16.40
C ALA A 159 0.34 20.55 -16.21
N ILE A 160 -0.76 21.20 -15.81
CA ILE A 160 -2.09 20.58 -15.72
C ILE A 160 -2.58 20.19 -17.12
N ASN A 161 -2.47 21.08 -18.11
CA ASN A 161 -2.93 20.82 -19.46
C ASN A 161 -2.19 19.63 -20.07
N GLU A 162 -0.87 19.56 -19.91
CA GLU A 162 -0.04 18.49 -20.45
C GLU A 162 -0.31 17.14 -19.77
N HIS A 163 -0.30 17.09 -18.43
CA HIS A 163 -0.28 15.81 -17.71
C HIS A 163 -1.65 15.30 -17.29
N TYR A 164 -2.61 16.21 -17.04
CA TYR A 164 -3.95 15.85 -16.59
C TYR A 164 -4.97 15.90 -17.73
N LEU A 165 -5.06 17.02 -18.45
CA LEU A 165 -6.04 17.18 -19.54
C LEU A 165 -5.57 16.53 -20.85
N ARG A 166 -4.26 16.30 -21.00
CA ARG A 166 -3.61 15.83 -22.24
C ARG A 166 -3.96 16.70 -23.46
N ASP A 167 -4.15 18.00 -23.23
CA ASP A 167 -4.46 18.97 -24.27
C ASP A 167 -3.13 19.64 -24.72
N PRO A 168 -2.75 19.54 -26.01
CA PRO A 168 -1.45 20.01 -26.50
C PRO A 168 -1.31 21.54 -26.57
#